data_AF-A0A093QTY7-F1
#
_entry.id   AF-A0A093QTY7-F1
#
_cell.length_a   1.000
_cell.length_b   1.000
_cell.length_c   1.000
_cell.angle_alpha   90.00
_cell.angle_beta   90.00
_cell.angle_gamma   90.00
#
_symmetry.space_group_name_H-M   'P 1'
#
loop_
_entity.id
_entity.type
_entity.pdbx_description
1 polymer ?
#
loop_
_entity_poly.entity_id
_entity_poly.type
_entity_poly.pdbx_seq_one_letter_code
_entity_poly.pdbx_strand_id
1 'polypeptide(L)'
;IRESLQVVRSRDPRIHRMPFLDAGHKLGGKKEGGGGSDYHALGAMEVICSSMAKTLQTALHPPDWLGFVNLSVSPEMEKFALNMTSGPGYSSKPFVVSARNATQALSAWRTALSYQQIKQVEEYCHQPMSLLGYERVGSPEEVKDLSRTLLRKPRL
;
A
#
# COMPACT_ATOMS: atom_id res chain seq x y z
N ILE A 1 4.83 -1.61 16.68
CA ILE A 1 5.07 -1.07 15.31
C ILE A 1 6.56 -1.05 14.96
N ARG A 2 7.45 -0.49 15.82
CA ARG A 2 8.92 -0.46 15.57
C ARG A 2 9.59 -1.86 15.56
N GLU A 3 9.08 -2.82 16.33
CA GLU A 3 9.63 -4.19 16.35
C GLU A 3 9.13 -5.07 15.19
N SER A 4 7.92 -4.82 14.70
CA SER A 4 7.27 -5.64 13.65
C SER A 4 7.96 -5.53 12.27
N LEU A 5 8.74 -4.48 12.03
CA LEU A 5 9.43 -4.23 10.76
C LEU A 5 10.86 -4.76 10.70
N GLN A 6 11.48 -5.13 11.83
CA GLN A 6 12.84 -5.69 11.85
C GLN A 6 12.86 -7.17 11.42
N VAL A 7 11.75 -7.89 11.59
CA VAL A 7 11.64 -9.32 11.21
C VAL A 7 11.66 -9.52 9.68
N VAL A 8 11.22 -8.55 8.89
CA VAL A 8 11.08 -8.70 7.42
C VAL A 8 12.40 -8.46 6.67
N ARG A 9 13.38 -7.75 7.27
CA ARG A 9 14.61 -7.34 6.57
C ARG A 9 15.79 -8.31 6.72
N SER A 10 15.63 -9.43 7.43
CA SER A 10 16.71 -10.40 7.66
C SER A 10 16.82 -11.49 6.57
N ARG A 11 16.00 -11.46 5.51
CA ARG A 11 16.03 -12.51 4.48
C ARG A 11 16.69 -12.03 3.18
N ASP A 12 17.83 -12.69 2.92
CA ASP A 12 18.72 -12.76 1.74
C ASP A 12 18.33 -11.93 0.48
N PRO A 13 19.25 -11.13 -0.09
CA PRO A 13 19.04 -10.33 -1.31
C PRO A 13 18.82 -11.15 -2.60
N ARG A 14 18.80 -12.50 -2.54
CA ARG A 14 18.58 -13.39 -3.70
C ARG A 14 17.14 -13.89 -3.87
N ILE A 15 16.16 -13.43 -3.08
CA ILE A 15 14.74 -13.75 -3.32
C ILE A 15 14.20 -12.86 -4.43
N HIS A 16 14.63 -13.15 -5.66
CA HIS A 16 14.04 -12.63 -6.87
C HIS A 16 12.75 -13.42 -7.15
N ARG A 17 11.63 -12.69 -7.26
CA ARG A 17 10.25 -13.15 -7.56
C ARG A 17 9.54 -13.88 -6.41
N MET A 18 8.55 -13.19 -5.85
CA MET A 18 7.33 -13.88 -5.38
C MET A 18 6.71 -14.59 -6.59
N PRO A 19 6.44 -15.90 -6.53
CA PRO A 19 5.51 -16.51 -7.45
C PRO A 19 4.13 -15.94 -7.09
N PHE A 20 3.55 -15.23 -8.04
CA PHE A 20 2.13 -14.89 -8.03
C PHE A 20 1.52 -15.56 -9.25
N LEU A 21 0.27 -15.99 -9.11
CA LEU A 21 -0.49 -16.76 -10.07
C LEU A 21 -0.37 -16.18 -11.49
N ASP A 22 0.28 -16.93 -12.38
CA ASP A 22 0.17 -16.72 -13.82
C ASP A 22 -1.09 -17.47 -14.28
N ALA A 23 -2.12 -16.73 -14.69
CA ALA A 23 -3.35 -17.29 -15.22
C ALA A 23 -3.13 -17.73 -16.68
N GLY A 24 -2.40 -18.84 -16.86
CA GLY A 24 -2.11 -19.44 -18.16
C GLY A 24 -2.29 -20.96 -18.12
N HIS A 25 -3.48 -21.43 -18.49
CA HIS A 25 -3.76 -22.85 -18.71
C HIS A 25 -2.80 -23.45 -19.74
N LYS A 26 -2.04 -24.49 -19.36
CA LYS A 26 -1.62 -25.56 -20.29
C LYS A 26 -1.61 -26.91 -19.58
N LEU A 27 -2.50 -27.79 -20.01
CA LEU A 27 -2.52 -29.21 -19.70
C LEU A 27 -1.22 -29.86 -20.21
N GLY A 28 -0.46 -30.51 -19.33
CA GLY A 28 0.73 -31.27 -19.70
C GLY A 28 1.60 -31.54 -18.48
N GLY A 29 1.55 -32.76 -17.95
CA GLY A 29 2.08 -33.09 -16.62
C GLY A 29 3.60 -33.11 -16.48
N LYS A 30 4.08 -32.70 -15.31
CA LYS A 30 5.08 -33.40 -14.47
C LYS A 30 5.11 -32.76 -13.08
N LYS A 31 4.99 -33.56 -12.02
CA LYS A 31 5.15 -33.17 -10.61
C LYS A 31 6.55 -32.57 -10.41
N GLU A 32 6.65 -31.42 -9.73
CA GLU A 32 7.65 -31.17 -8.67
C GLU A 32 7.39 -29.84 -7.90
N GLY A 33 7.19 -29.99 -6.58
CA GLY A 33 7.37 -29.05 -5.46
C GLY A 33 7.37 -27.53 -5.65
N GLY A 34 6.21 -26.88 -5.73
CA GLY A 34 6.12 -25.40 -5.81
C GLY A 34 4.95 -24.70 -5.12
N GLY A 35 4.18 -25.35 -4.25
CA GLY A 35 2.92 -24.78 -3.73
C GLY A 35 3.00 -23.92 -2.46
N GLY A 36 4.11 -23.92 -1.71
CA GLY A 36 4.11 -23.40 -0.32
C GLY A 36 4.15 -21.87 -0.15
N SER A 37 4.68 -21.12 -1.13
CA SER A 37 4.88 -19.67 -1.02
C SER A 37 3.57 -18.88 -1.08
N ASP A 38 2.61 -19.36 -1.86
CA ASP A 38 1.47 -18.56 -2.29
C ASP A 38 0.43 -18.45 -1.17
N TYR A 39 0.26 -19.49 -0.34
CA TYR A 39 -0.62 -19.46 0.82
C TYR A 39 -0.19 -18.40 1.85
N HIS A 40 1.12 -18.22 2.03
CA HIS A 40 1.65 -17.22 2.96
C HIS A 40 1.38 -15.79 2.47
N ALA A 41 1.46 -15.54 1.16
CA ALA A 41 1.15 -14.23 0.58
C ALA A 41 -0.35 -13.91 0.65
N LEU A 42 -1.21 -14.90 0.36
CA LEU A 42 -2.67 -14.73 0.41
C LEU A 42 -3.17 -14.48 1.85
N GLY A 43 -2.71 -15.29 2.81
CA GLY A 43 -3.05 -15.09 4.22
C GLY A 43 -2.52 -13.77 4.78
N ALA A 44 -1.34 -13.33 4.35
CA ALA A 44 -0.80 -12.02 4.72
C ALA A 44 -1.68 -10.88 4.18
N MET A 45 -2.12 -10.96 2.92
CA MET A 45 -3.01 -9.96 2.32
C MET A 45 -4.34 -9.85 3.06
N GLU A 46 -4.96 -10.96 3.42
CA GLU A 46 -6.21 -10.97 4.18
C GLU A 46 -6.05 -10.25 5.53
N VAL A 47 -5.00 -10.58 6.28
CA VAL A 47 -4.73 -9.95 7.58
C VAL A 47 -4.46 -8.46 7.43
N ILE A 48 -3.65 -8.06 6.44
CA ILE A 48 -3.29 -6.65 6.20
C ILE A 48 -4.53 -5.85 5.80
N CYS A 49 -5.29 -6.31 4.80
CA CYS A 49 -6.46 -5.59 4.30
C CYS A 49 -7.56 -5.51 5.37
N SER A 50 -7.82 -6.60 6.11
CA SER A 50 -8.80 -6.62 7.20
C SER A 50 -8.41 -5.71 8.36
N SER A 51 -7.14 -5.75 8.77
CA SER A 51 -6.61 -4.87 9.82
C SER A 51 -6.70 -3.39 9.42
N MET A 52 -6.36 -3.08 8.17
CA MET A 52 -6.47 -1.71 7.64
C MET A 52 -7.91 -1.23 7.59
N ALA A 53 -8.85 -2.06 7.14
CA ALA A 53 -10.28 -1.73 7.11
C ALA A 53 -10.79 -1.38 8.51
N LYS A 54 -10.50 -2.21 9.51
CA LYS A 54 -10.87 -1.95 10.92
C LYS A 54 -10.27 -0.66 11.44
N THR A 55 -9.00 -0.42 11.16
CA THR A 55 -8.30 0.80 11.58
C THR A 55 -8.94 2.05 10.98
N LEU A 56 -9.23 2.04 9.68
CA LEU A 56 -9.89 3.15 8.99
C LEU A 56 -11.31 3.36 9.49
N GLN A 57 -12.04 2.29 9.78
CA GLN A 57 -13.39 2.36 10.33
C GLN A 57 -13.39 3.05 11.70
N THR A 58 -12.45 2.70 12.58
CA THR A 58 -12.27 3.35 13.89
C THR A 58 -11.83 4.80 13.75
N ALA A 59 -10.98 5.13 12.78
CA ALA A 59 -10.56 6.52 12.55
C ALA A 59 -11.73 7.39 12.06
N LEU A 60 -12.62 6.83 11.24
CA LEU A 60 -13.81 7.49 10.72
C LEU A 60 -14.94 7.62 11.74
N HIS A 61 -15.07 6.61 12.59
CA HIS A 61 -16.09 6.54 13.63
C HIS A 61 -15.38 6.32 14.96
N PRO A 62 -14.65 7.33 15.47
CA PRO A 62 -13.92 7.20 16.70
C PRO A 62 -14.90 6.97 17.85
N PRO A 63 -14.64 6.00 18.74
CA PRO A 63 -15.44 5.84 19.94
C PRO A 63 -15.39 7.11 20.79
N ASP A 64 -16.49 7.44 21.47
CA ASP A 64 -16.68 8.72 22.18
C ASP A 64 -15.56 9.06 23.18
N TRP A 65 -14.92 8.04 23.77
CA TRP A 65 -13.82 8.22 24.71
C TRP A 65 -12.55 8.82 24.09
N LEU A 66 -12.37 8.75 22.75
CA LEU A 66 -11.29 9.45 22.04
C LEU A 66 -11.57 10.96 21.86
N GLY A 67 -12.81 11.42 22.01
CA GLY A 67 -13.19 12.84 21.87
C GLY A 67 -12.73 13.73 23.05
N PHE A 68 -12.26 13.14 24.15
CA PHE A 68 -11.80 13.90 25.33
C PHE A 68 -10.53 14.73 25.04
N VAL A 69 -9.68 14.26 24.12
CA VAL A 69 -8.48 14.99 23.70
C VAL A 69 -8.84 15.94 22.56
N ASN A 70 -9.31 17.13 22.91
CA ASN A 70 -9.61 18.23 21.97
C ASN A 70 -8.33 18.79 21.31
N LEU A 71 -7.59 17.93 20.60
CA LEU A 71 -6.38 18.26 19.88
C LEU A 71 -6.77 18.73 18.48
N SER A 72 -6.82 20.05 18.28
CA SER A 72 -6.95 20.63 16.96
C SER A 72 -5.60 20.64 16.24
N VAL A 73 -5.63 20.44 14.92
CA VAL A 73 -4.45 20.65 14.08
C VAL A 73 -4.28 22.16 13.89
N SER A 74 -3.12 22.70 14.26
CA SER A 74 -2.84 24.13 14.05
C SER A 74 -2.45 24.41 12.59
N PRO A 75 -2.67 25.62 12.07
CA PRO A 75 -2.22 26.00 10.72
C PRO A 75 -0.71 25.81 10.51
N GLU A 76 0.09 26.00 11.56
CA GLU A 76 1.55 25.77 11.53
C GLU A 76 1.88 24.29 11.36
N MET A 77 1.11 23.40 11.99
CA MET A 77 1.24 21.95 11.81
C MET A 77 0.89 21.54 10.38
N GLU A 78 -0.18 22.10 9.79
CA GLU A 78 -0.53 21.86 8.39
C GLU A 78 0.55 22.34 7.44
N LYS A 79 1.04 23.58 7.64
CA LYS A 79 2.11 24.16 6.84
C LYS A 79 3.40 23.34 6.94
N PHE A 80 3.74 22.88 8.14
CA PHE A 80 4.88 22.00 8.36
C PHE A 80 4.72 20.68 7.61
N ALA A 81 3.56 20.03 7.71
CA ALA A 81 3.27 18.79 6.99
C ALA A 81 3.38 18.98 5.47
N LEU A 82 2.77 20.03 4.93
CA LEU A 82 2.82 20.36 3.50
C LEU A 82 4.25 20.60 3.01
N ASN A 83 5.07 21.31 3.78
CA ASN A 83 6.47 21.53 3.47
C ASN A 83 7.25 20.20 3.45
N MET A 84 7.00 19.33 4.43
CA MET A 84 7.62 18.01 4.50
C MET A 84 7.20 17.06 3.36
N THR A 85 6.05 17.31 2.71
CA THR A 85 5.55 16.52 1.57
C THR A 85 5.89 17.07 0.18
N SER A 86 6.54 18.23 0.10
CA SER A 86 6.87 18.94 -1.15
C SER A 86 8.37 18.96 -1.46
N GLY A 87 9.13 18.01 -0.90
CA GLY A 87 10.59 17.96 -1.10
C GLY A 87 11.03 17.51 -2.49
N PRO A 88 12.33 17.68 -2.85
CA PRO A 88 12.85 17.47 -4.20
C PRO A 88 12.99 16.01 -4.67
N GLY A 89 12.60 15.02 -3.85
CA GLY A 89 12.56 13.61 -4.27
C GLY A 89 12.75 12.61 -3.14
N TYR A 90 12.92 11.34 -3.51
CA TYR A 90 13.15 10.24 -2.58
C TYR A 90 14.64 10.09 -2.23
N SER A 91 15.01 10.17 -0.95
CA SER A 91 16.38 9.94 -0.47
C SER A 91 16.62 8.45 -0.20
N SER A 92 17.84 7.96 -0.46
CA SER A 92 18.27 6.60 -0.11
C SER A 92 18.53 6.37 1.39
N LYS A 93 18.44 7.43 2.23
CA LYS A 93 18.69 7.36 3.68
C LYS A 93 17.37 7.23 4.47
N PRO A 94 17.02 6.04 4.99
CA PRO A 94 15.69 5.78 5.56
C PRO A 94 15.39 6.52 6.87
N PHE A 95 16.40 6.91 7.65
CA PHE A 95 16.23 7.56 8.96
C PHE A 95 16.40 9.09 8.94
N VAL A 96 16.61 9.68 7.76
CA VAL A 96 16.67 11.14 7.63
C VAL A 96 15.25 11.68 7.51
N VAL A 97 14.87 12.50 8.48
CA VAL A 97 13.65 13.31 8.43
C VAL A 97 13.94 14.52 7.55
N SER A 98 13.68 14.37 6.26
CA SER A 98 13.77 15.45 5.26
C SER A 98 12.45 15.56 4.51
N ALA A 99 12.18 16.73 3.94
CA ALA A 99 11.07 16.88 3.02
C ALA A 99 11.23 15.90 1.84
N ARG A 100 10.15 15.25 1.43
CA ARG A 100 10.10 14.28 0.32
C ARG A 100 8.89 14.55 -0.55
N ASN A 101 8.98 14.24 -1.84
CA ASN A 101 7.83 14.36 -2.74
C ASN A 101 6.83 13.24 -2.43
N ALA A 102 5.73 13.57 -1.76
CA ALA A 102 4.71 12.59 -1.40
C ALA A 102 4.05 11.96 -2.63
N THR A 103 3.87 12.70 -3.71
CA THR A 103 3.30 12.18 -4.96
C THR A 103 4.18 11.09 -5.57
N GLN A 104 5.49 11.31 -5.64
CA GLN A 104 6.44 10.31 -6.13
C GLN A 104 6.49 9.07 -5.22
N ALA A 105 6.44 9.28 -3.90
CA ALA A 105 6.39 8.19 -2.93
C ALA A 105 5.12 7.33 -3.09
N LEU A 106 3.97 7.99 -3.24
CA LEU A 106 2.66 7.35 -3.40
C LEU A 106 2.49 6.65 -4.74
N SER A 107 3.17 7.11 -5.81
CA SER A 107 3.06 6.53 -7.14
C SER A 107 4.11 5.45 -7.46
N ALA A 108 5.11 5.26 -6.61
CA ALA A 108 6.22 4.34 -6.84
C ALA A 108 5.78 2.88 -7.10
N TRP A 109 4.68 2.43 -6.48
CA TRP A 109 4.17 1.08 -6.70
C TRP A 109 3.68 0.85 -8.15
N ARG A 110 3.25 1.91 -8.84
CA ARG A 110 2.71 1.85 -10.22
C ARG A 110 3.76 1.39 -11.23
N THR A 111 5.03 1.62 -10.94
CA THR A 111 6.15 1.18 -11.79
C THR A 111 6.86 -0.06 -11.23
N ALA A 112 6.68 -0.37 -9.94
CA ALA A 112 7.30 -1.52 -9.28
C ALA A 112 6.50 -2.83 -9.42
N LEU A 113 5.18 -2.75 -9.60
CA LEU A 113 4.29 -3.90 -9.67
C LEU A 113 3.74 -4.13 -11.08
N SER A 114 3.46 -5.39 -11.42
CA SER A 114 2.74 -5.73 -12.65
C SER A 114 1.24 -5.40 -12.52
N TYR A 115 0.57 -5.21 -13.66
CA TYR A 115 -0.87 -4.95 -13.67
C TYR A 115 -1.66 -6.07 -12.97
N GLN A 116 -1.28 -7.33 -13.14
CA GLN A 116 -1.93 -8.46 -12.47
C GLN A 116 -1.77 -8.42 -10.95
N GLN A 117 -0.57 -8.09 -10.46
CA GLN A 117 -0.33 -7.92 -9.02
C GLN A 117 -1.16 -6.79 -8.44
N ILE A 118 -1.30 -5.69 -9.19
CA ILE A 118 -2.13 -4.55 -8.79
C ILE A 118 -3.60 -4.97 -8.70
N LYS A 119 -4.14 -5.66 -9.72
CA LYS A 119 -5.53 -6.16 -9.68
C LYS A 119 -5.80 -7.08 -8.50
N GLN A 120 -4.85 -7.95 -8.16
CA GLN A 120 -4.98 -8.83 -7.01
C GLN A 120 -5.05 -8.04 -5.69
N VAL A 121 -4.16 -7.05 -5.51
CA VAL A 121 -4.20 -6.17 -4.33
C VAL A 121 -5.51 -5.40 -4.27
N GLU A 122 -5.96 -4.82 -5.39
CA GLU A 122 -7.23 -4.11 -5.47
C GLU A 122 -8.43 -4.96 -5.09
N GLU A 123 -8.42 -6.26 -5.42
CA GLU A 123 -9.49 -7.19 -5.07
C GLU A 123 -9.53 -7.48 -3.56
N TYR A 124 -8.38 -7.84 -2.99
CA TYR A 124 -8.27 -8.16 -1.56
C TYR A 124 -8.49 -6.94 -0.66
N CYS A 125 -7.95 -5.79 -1.05
CA CYS A 125 -7.99 -4.56 -0.28
C CYS A 125 -9.10 -3.60 -0.77
N HIS A 126 -10.09 -4.05 -1.53
CA HIS A 126 -11.11 -3.18 -2.11
C HIS A 126 -11.81 -2.28 -1.07
N GLN A 127 -12.17 -2.84 0.09
CA GLN A 127 -12.89 -2.13 1.13
C GLN A 127 -12.07 -0.97 1.72
N PRO A 128 -10.87 -1.19 2.29
CA PRO A 128 -10.07 -0.09 2.83
C PRO A 128 -9.59 0.88 1.76
N MET A 129 -9.28 0.41 0.54
CA MET A 129 -8.92 1.29 -0.58
C MET A 129 -10.09 2.20 -0.97
N SER A 130 -11.33 1.69 -0.96
CA SER A 130 -12.52 2.50 -1.21
C SER A 130 -12.75 3.55 -0.13
N LEU A 131 -12.51 3.23 1.15
CA LEU A 131 -12.60 4.21 2.25
C LEU A 131 -11.60 5.36 2.07
N LEU A 132 -10.41 5.04 1.57
CA LEU A 132 -9.36 6.02 1.25
C LEU A 132 -9.61 6.77 -0.07
N GLY A 133 -10.71 6.50 -0.78
CA GLY A 133 -11.06 7.16 -2.03
C GLY A 133 -10.21 6.70 -3.23
N TYR A 134 -9.56 5.55 -3.16
CA TYR A 134 -8.80 5.00 -4.26
C TYR A 134 -9.69 4.57 -5.44
N GLU A 135 -9.30 4.96 -6.65
CA GLU A 135 -9.90 4.48 -7.90
C GLU A 135 -9.15 3.26 -8.43
N ARG A 136 -9.89 2.17 -8.63
CA ARG A 136 -9.35 0.96 -9.26
C ARG A 136 -8.99 1.22 -10.72
N VAL A 137 -7.84 0.71 -11.13
CA VAL A 137 -7.37 0.80 -12.52
C VAL A 137 -8.07 -0.24 -13.41
N GLY A 138 -8.37 0.17 -14.63
CA GLY A 138 -8.99 -0.65 -15.68
C GLY A 138 -8.00 -1.15 -16.74
N SER A 139 -6.82 -0.54 -16.85
CA SER A 139 -5.82 -0.96 -17.84
C SER A 139 -4.36 -0.78 -17.39
N PRO A 140 -3.40 -1.51 -17.99
CA PRO A 140 -1.97 -1.35 -17.68
C PRO A 140 -1.42 0.02 -18.12
N GLU A 141 -1.99 0.64 -19.16
CA GLU A 141 -1.63 2.00 -19.60
C GLU A 141 -2.04 3.03 -18.54
N GLU A 142 -3.23 2.88 -17.98
CA GLU A 142 -3.74 3.72 -16.90
C GLU A 142 -2.86 3.65 -15.65
N VAL A 143 -2.36 2.46 -15.29
CA VAL A 143 -1.38 2.33 -14.20
C VAL A 143 -0.13 3.15 -14.47
N LYS A 144 0.37 3.19 -15.70
CA LYS A 144 1.63 3.87 -16.02
C LYS A 144 1.50 5.37 -16.22
N ASP A 145 0.29 5.88 -16.42
CA ASP A 145 0.02 7.30 -16.52
C ASP A 145 0.12 8.01 -15.16
N LEU A 146 1.34 8.40 -14.79
CA LEU A 146 1.63 9.10 -13.53
C LEU A 146 1.03 10.52 -13.46
N SER A 147 0.55 11.08 -14.59
CA SER A 147 -0.13 12.37 -14.61
C SER A 147 -1.56 12.27 -14.07
N ARG A 148 -2.15 11.07 -14.12
CA ARG A 148 -3.49 10.79 -13.61
C ARG A 148 -3.46 10.45 -12.12
N THR A 149 -4.30 11.13 -11.34
CA THR A 149 -4.58 10.74 -9.95
C THR A 149 -5.47 9.49 -9.89
N LEU A 150 -5.14 8.57 -8.99
CA LEU A 150 -5.96 7.40 -8.64
C LEU A 150 -6.68 7.62 -7.30
N LEU A 151 -6.79 8.86 -6.85
CA LEU A 151 -7.49 9.24 -5.63
C LEU A 151 -8.62 10.22 -5.97
N ARG A 152 -9.81 9.90 -5.48
CA ARG A 152 -10.93 10.84 -5.37
C ARG A 152 -10.84 11.59 -4.07
N LYS A 153 -11.61 12.69 -3.97
CA LYS A 153 -11.86 13.34 -2.68
C LYS A 153 -12.42 12.27 -1.71
N PRO A 154 -11.76 12.02 -0.57
CA PRO A 154 -12.23 11.05 0.39
C PRO A 154 -13.65 11.39 0.84
N ARG A 155 -14.50 10.37 0.98
CA ARG A 155 -15.86 10.51 1.54
C ARG A 155 -15.81 10.41 3.07
N LEU A 156 -14.92 11.19 3.68
CA LEU A 156 -14.76 11.28 5.14
C LEU A 156 -15.58 12.49 5.62
#